data_AF-A0A8C6YJQ3-F1
#
_entry.id   AF-A0A8C6YJQ3-F1
#
_cell.length_a   1.000
_cell.length_b   1.000
_cell.length_c   1.000
_cell.angle_alpha   90.00
_cell.angle_beta   90.00
_cell.angle_gamma   90.00
#
_symmetry.space_group_name_H-M   'P 1'
#
loop_
_entity.id
_entity.type
_entity.pdbx_description
1 polymer ?
#
loop_
_entity_poly.entity_id
_entity_poly.type
_entity_poly.pdbx_seq_one_letter_code
_entity_poly.pdbx_strand_id
1 'polypeptide(L)'
;VDEILRGADGTGVKCGLVGEIGCSWPLTASEQRVLRAAAAAQAQLGCPLLIHPGRNSDAPAHIVRILQEAGADVSKTVMGHLDRTFFDTKKLLDFAELGCYLEYDLFGVEFLHYQFQPSVDMPSDNERIARIRTLIDEGYEDRILMAHDVHTKHRLMKYGGHGYSHILKNIVPKMLLRGISQSQIDKILRENPKRWLTFKER
;
A
#
# COMPACT_ATOMS: atom_id res chain seq x y z
N VAL A 1 12.25 -17.31 2.32
CA VAL A 1 13.07 -16.87 3.48
C VAL A 1 14.54 -16.70 3.14
N ASP A 2 15.10 -17.55 2.28
CA ASP A 2 16.51 -17.48 1.89
C ASP A 2 16.91 -16.15 1.23
N GLU A 3 16.06 -15.56 0.39
CA GLU A 3 16.34 -14.25 -0.24
C GLU A 3 16.52 -13.11 0.78
N ILE A 4 15.86 -13.22 1.94
CA ILE A 4 16.02 -12.26 3.04
C ILE A 4 17.28 -12.56 3.86
N LEU A 5 17.59 -13.84 4.10
CA LEU A 5 18.68 -14.24 4.99
C LEU A 5 20.05 -14.30 4.30
N ARG A 6 20.08 -14.71 3.03
CA ARG A 6 21.29 -15.09 2.27
C ARG A 6 21.52 -14.21 1.05
N GLY A 7 20.45 -13.81 0.36
CA GLY A 7 20.51 -12.97 -0.85
C GLY A 7 19.68 -13.55 -1.99
N ALA A 8 19.35 -12.70 -2.97
CA ALA A 8 18.51 -13.04 -4.12
C ALA A 8 19.34 -13.22 -5.40
N ASP A 9 18.83 -14.03 -6.33
CA ASP A 9 19.37 -14.22 -7.68
C ASP A 9 20.87 -14.57 -7.74
N GLY A 10 21.35 -15.35 -6.77
CA GLY A 10 22.77 -15.74 -6.68
C GLY A 10 23.72 -14.61 -6.27
N THR A 11 23.17 -13.48 -5.81
CA THR A 11 23.94 -12.32 -5.32
C THR A 11 23.94 -12.26 -3.78
N GLY A 12 24.75 -11.36 -3.22
CA GLY A 12 24.71 -11.03 -1.79
C GLY A 12 23.64 -9.99 -1.40
N VAL A 13 22.85 -9.50 -2.36
CA VAL A 13 21.80 -8.49 -2.11
C VAL A 13 20.58 -9.17 -1.52
N LYS A 14 20.12 -8.71 -0.35
CA LYS A 14 19.01 -9.31 0.40
C LYS A 14 17.71 -8.55 0.19
N CYS A 15 16.59 -9.27 0.19
CA CYS A 15 15.26 -8.66 0.19
C CYS A 15 14.98 -7.97 1.53
N GLY A 16 14.43 -6.75 1.48
CA GLY A 16 14.06 -5.97 2.67
C GLY A 16 12.62 -6.17 3.14
N LEU A 17 11.78 -6.83 2.34
CA LEU A 17 10.39 -7.15 2.66
C LEU A 17 9.92 -8.34 1.81
N VAL A 18 8.75 -8.90 2.15
CA VAL A 18 8.04 -9.87 1.31
C VAL A 18 6.96 -9.12 0.52
N GLY A 19 7.06 -9.12 -0.81
CA GLY A 19 6.06 -8.51 -1.68
C GLY A 19 6.63 -7.99 -3.01
N GLU A 20 5.80 -7.34 -3.82
CA GLU A 20 4.34 -7.26 -3.65
C GLU A 20 3.67 -8.63 -3.91
N ILE A 21 2.80 -9.08 -3.00
CA ILE A 21 2.06 -10.32 -3.20
C ILE A 21 0.78 -10.03 -3.99
N GLY A 22 0.83 -10.36 -5.28
CA GLY A 22 -0.28 -10.22 -6.22
C GLY A 22 -1.47 -11.11 -5.90
N CYS A 23 -2.64 -10.50 -5.77
CA CYS A 23 -3.91 -11.18 -5.56
C CYS A 23 -4.96 -10.73 -6.57
N SER A 24 -5.62 -11.69 -7.22
CA SER A 24 -6.83 -11.46 -8.01
C SER A 24 -8.10 -11.44 -7.14
N TRP A 25 -9.26 -11.26 -7.79
CA TRP A 25 -10.56 -11.45 -7.14
C TRP A 25 -11.51 -12.20 -8.09
N PRO A 26 -12.13 -13.30 -7.64
CA PRO A 26 -11.87 -14.03 -6.40
C PRO A 26 -10.45 -14.65 -6.35
N LEU A 27 -9.93 -14.90 -5.15
CA LEU A 27 -8.63 -15.55 -4.97
C LEU A 27 -8.62 -16.98 -5.51
N THR A 28 -7.64 -17.31 -6.33
CA THR A 28 -7.34 -18.68 -6.75
C THR A 28 -6.72 -19.50 -5.62
N ALA A 29 -6.78 -20.83 -5.73
CA ALA A 29 -6.12 -21.72 -4.77
C ALA A 29 -4.60 -21.49 -4.68
N SER A 30 -3.95 -21.10 -5.79
CA SER A 30 -2.52 -20.78 -5.80
C SER A 30 -2.22 -19.50 -5.03
N GLU A 31 -3.00 -18.44 -5.24
CA GLU A 31 -2.81 -17.17 -4.53
C GLU A 31 -3.06 -17.34 -3.03
N GLN A 32 -4.07 -18.11 -2.62
CA GLN A 32 -4.26 -18.43 -1.21
C GLN A 32 -3.08 -19.19 -0.61
N ARG A 33 -2.45 -20.10 -1.37
CA ARG A 33 -1.24 -20.80 -0.92
C ARG A 33 -0.05 -19.84 -0.80
N VAL A 34 0.11 -18.90 -1.73
CA VAL A 34 1.15 -17.86 -1.69
C VAL A 34 0.96 -16.94 -0.48
N LEU A 35 -0.27 -16.50 -0.19
CA LEU A 35 -0.59 -15.69 1.00
C LEU A 35 -0.18 -16.41 2.30
N ARG A 36 -0.52 -17.70 2.44
CA ARG A 36 -0.11 -18.49 3.62
C ARG A 36 1.41 -18.64 3.71
N ALA A 37 2.10 -18.81 2.59
CA ALA A 37 3.56 -18.87 2.57
C ALA A 37 4.21 -17.53 2.93
N ALA A 38 3.65 -16.41 2.46
CA ALA A 38 4.08 -15.07 2.80
C ALA A 38 3.87 -14.78 4.31
N ALA A 39 2.72 -15.16 4.86
CA ALA A 39 2.44 -15.09 6.29
C ALA A 39 3.46 -15.90 7.12
N ALA A 40 3.74 -17.15 6.72
CA ALA A 40 4.73 -17.97 7.41
C ALA A 40 6.14 -17.36 7.37
N ALA A 41 6.56 -16.82 6.22
CA ALA A 41 7.84 -16.12 6.11
C ALA A 41 7.89 -14.86 6.99
N GLN A 42 6.80 -14.08 7.02
CA GLN A 42 6.68 -12.89 7.85
C GLN A 42 6.73 -13.23 9.35
N ALA A 43 5.96 -14.22 9.79
CA ALA A 43 5.93 -14.67 11.17
C ALA A 43 7.32 -15.20 11.61
N GLN A 44 8.01 -15.93 10.73
CA GLN A 44 9.34 -16.43 11.03
C GLN A 44 10.37 -15.29 11.13
N LEU A 45 10.32 -14.28 10.26
CA LEU A 45 11.39 -13.31 10.12
C LEU A 45 11.11 -11.96 10.77
N GLY A 46 9.87 -11.66 11.15
CA GLY A 46 9.45 -10.32 11.59
C GLY A 46 9.50 -9.28 10.47
N CYS A 47 9.55 -9.71 9.21
CA CYS A 47 9.76 -8.82 8.06
C CYS A 47 8.49 -8.02 7.71
N PRO A 48 8.62 -6.90 6.98
CA PRO A 48 7.47 -6.23 6.39
C PRO A 48 6.81 -7.09 5.30
N LEU A 49 5.49 -6.97 5.14
CA LEU A 49 4.70 -7.63 4.10
C LEU A 49 3.93 -6.57 3.30
N LEU A 50 3.96 -6.67 1.97
CA LEU A 50 3.22 -5.80 1.04
C LEU A 50 2.29 -6.64 0.16
N ILE A 51 1.01 -6.27 0.12
CA ILE A 51 -0.05 -6.96 -0.63
C ILE A 51 -0.56 -6.07 -1.76
N HIS A 52 -0.69 -6.66 -2.95
CA HIS A 52 -1.43 -6.07 -4.07
C HIS A 52 -2.80 -6.73 -4.15
N PRO A 53 -3.88 -6.02 -3.76
CA PRO A 53 -5.21 -6.59 -3.78
C PRO A 53 -5.84 -6.57 -5.17
N GLY A 54 -6.79 -7.49 -5.36
CA GLY A 54 -7.76 -7.43 -6.44
C GLY A 54 -8.58 -6.14 -6.38
N ARG A 55 -9.26 -5.80 -7.48
CA ARG A 55 -9.99 -4.52 -7.64
C ARG A 55 -11.34 -4.47 -6.93
N ASN A 56 -11.83 -5.61 -6.44
CA ASN A 56 -13.06 -5.67 -5.66
C ASN A 56 -12.81 -5.20 -4.23
N SER A 57 -13.71 -4.37 -3.69
CA SER A 57 -13.56 -3.81 -2.35
C SER A 57 -13.67 -4.82 -1.20
N ASP A 58 -14.10 -6.07 -1.46
CA ASP A 58 -14.06 -7.18 -0.50
C ASP A 58 -12.69 -7.89 -0.46
N ALA A 59 -11.84 -7.70 -1.49
CA ALA A 59 -10.54 -8.37 -1.59
C ALA A 59 -9.61 -8.04 -0.42
N PRO A 60 -9.41 -6.78 0.00
CA PRO A 60 -8.51 -6.45 1.09
C PRO A 60 -8.84 -7.17 2.41
N ALA A 61 -10.10 -7.11 2.85
CA ALA A 61 -10.53 -7.74 4.10
C ALA A 61 -10.41 -9.27 4.06
N HIS A 62 -10.74 -9.89 2.91
CA HIS A 62 -10.57 -11.33 2.73
C HIS A 62 -9.09 -11.74 2.79
N ILE A 63 -8.19 -10.96 2.19
CA ILE A 63 -6.74 -11.23 2.24
C ILE A 63 -6.21 -11.09 3.68
N VAL A 64 -6.59 -10.03 4.39
CA VAL A 64 -6.19 -9.83 5.80
C VAL A 64 -6.61 -11.01 6.66
N ARG A 65 -7.84 -11.50 6.48
CA ARG A 65 -8.32 -12.69 7.20
C ARG A 65 -7.43 -13.92 6.97
N ILE A 66 -7.09 -14.22 5.71
CA ILE A 66 -6.21 -15.37 5.39
C ILE A 66 -4.83 -15.20 6.02
N LEU A 67 -4.27 -13.98 5.98
CA LEU A 67 -2.99 -13.67 6.59
C LEU A 67 -3.01 -13.87 8.11
N GLN A 68 -4.04 -13.36 8.80
CA GLN A 68 -4.22 -13.54 10.24
C GLN A 68 -4.40 -15.01 10.63
N GLU A 69 -5.25 -15.75 9.91
CA GLU A 69 -5.44 -17.20 10.12
C GLU A 69 -4.14 -18.00 9.90
N ALA A 70 -3.24 -17.50 9.05
CA ALA A 70 -1.91 -18.07 8.81
C ALA A 70 -0.81 -17.56 9.76
N GLY A 71 -1.16 -16.72 10.74
CA GLY A 71 -0.23 -16.23 11.77
C GLY A 71 0.57 -14.98 11.40
N ALA A 72 0.18 -14.25 10.35
CA ALA A 72 0.80 -12.98 9.99
C ALA A 72 0.54 -11.89 11.05
N ASP A 73 1.50 -10.99 11.23
CA ASP A 73 1.31 -9.75 11.98
C ASP A 73 0.75 -8.67 11.05
N VAL A 74 -0.55 -8.40 11.16
CA VAL A 74 -1.23 -7.37 10.36
C VAL A 74 -0.65 -5.97 10.58
N SER A 75 -0.11 -5.69 11.77
CA SER A 75 0.53 -4.40 12.06
C SER A 75 1.86 -4.20 11.30
N LYS A 76 2.38 -5.27 10.67
CA LYS A 76 3.55 -5.28 9.77
C LYS A 76 3.18 -5.52 8.31
N THR A 77 1.89 -5.44 7.99
CA THR A 77 1.36 -5.66 6.64
C THR A 77 0.85 -4.35 6.06
N VAL A 78 1.17 -4.09 4.79
CA VAL A 78 0.62 -3.00 3.98
C VAL A 78 -0.35 -3.57 2.96
N MET A 79 -1.50 -2.93 2.84
CA MET A 79 -2.43 -3.13 1.73
C MET A 79 -2.26 -1.99 0.72
N GLY A 80 -1.73 -2.33 -0.46
CA GLY A 80 -1.56 -1.41 -1.58
C GLY A 80 -2.86 -1.05 -2.28
N HIS A 81 -2.77 -0.09 -3.20
CA HIS A 81 -3.83 0.26 -4.15
C HIS A 81 -5.19 0.61 -3.55
N LEU A 82 -5.23 1.17 -2.34
CA LEU A 82 -6.51 1.55 -1.72
C LEU A 82 -7.21 2.66 -2.51
N ASP A 83 -6.46 3.49 -3.24
CA ASP A 83 -6.94 4.55 -4.11
C ASP A 83 -8.02 4.05 -5.06
N ARG A 84 -7.77 2.91 -5.71
CA ARG A 84 -8.64 2.34 -6.74
C ARG A 84 -9.61 1.27 -6.23
N THR A 85 -9.63 1.03 -4.92
CA THR A 85 -10.32 -0.13 -4.32
C THR A 85 -11.48 0.30 -3.44
N PHE A 86 -11.32 1.32 -2.61
CA PHE A 86 -12.39 1.83 -1.75
C PHE A 86 -12.93 3.17 -2.26
N PHE A 87 -14.22 3.20 -2.58
CA PHE A 87 -14.96 4.41 -2.97
C PHE A 87 -16.02 4.81 -1.94
N ASP A 88 -16.36 3.89 -1.03
CA ASP A 88 -17.25 4.11 0.09
C ASP A 88 -16.42 4.35 1.36
N THR A 89 -16.65 5.48 2.02
CA THR A 89 -15.89 5.88 3.22
C THR A 89 -16.12 4.93 4.37
N LYS A 90 -17.35 4.45 4.59
CA LYS A 90 -17.64 3.54 5.69
C LYS A 90 -16.85 2.25 5.53
N LYS A 91 -16.86 1.66 4.33
CA LYS A 91 -16.12 0.43 4.04
C LYS A 91 -14.60 0.61 4.17
N LEU A 92 -14.07 1.79 3.81
CA LEU A 92 -12.67 2.14 4.05
C LEU A 92 -12.35 2.16 5.55
N LEU A 93 -13.20 2.77 6.38
CA LEU A 93 -13.00 2.84 7.83
C LEU A 93 -13.15 1.47 8.50
N ASP A 94 -14.16 0.69 8.12
CA ASP A 94 -14.34 -0.70 8.56
C ASP A 94 -13.08 -1.54 8.25
N PHE A 95 -12.42 -1.31 7.10
CA PHE A 95 -11.16 -1.97 6.75
C PHE A 95 -9.97 -1.44 7.55
N ALA A 96 -9.91 -0.13 7.81
CA ALA A 96 -8.84 0.51 8.58
C ALA A 96 -8.75 -0.04 10.02
N GLU A 97 -9.88 -0.40 10.62
CA GLU A 97 -9.96 -1.04 11.94
C GLU A 97 -9.19 -2.37 12.02
N LEU A 98 -8.96 -3.05 10.89
CA LEU A 98 -8.18 -4.29 10.86
C LEU A 98 -6.69 -4.08 11.16
N GLY A 99 -6.22 -2.83 11.19
CA GLY A 99 -4.92 -2.45 11.76
C GLY A 99 -3.71 -2.63 10.85
N CYS A 100 -3.91 -3.00 9.58
CA CYS A 100 -2.85 -2.95 8.57
C CYS A 100 -2.54 -1.51 8.13
N TYR A 101 -1.40 -1.31 7.48
CA TYR A 101 -1.10 -0.05 6.84
C TYR A 101 -1.92 0.13 5.56
N LEU A 102 -2.38 1.36 5.36
CA LEU A 102 -3.26 1.83 4.29
C LEU A 102 -2.41 2.60 3.27
N GLU A 103 -2.10 1.97 2.15
CA GLU A 103 -1.23 2.58 1.15
C GLU A 103 -2.02 3.21 0.00
N TYR A 104 -1.73 4.50 -0.20
CA TYR A 104 -2.15 5.31 -1.35
C TYR A 104 -0.98 5.44 -2.31
N ASP A 105 -0.79 4.44 -3.15
CA ASP A 105 0.39 4.28 -4.02
C ASP A 105 0.15 4.76 -5.45
N LEU A 106 -1.01 5.36 -5.78
CA LEU A 106 -1.34 5.74 -7.15
C LEU A 106 -1.29 7.26 -7.39
N PHE A 107 -0.50 8.02 -6.63
CA PHE A 107 -0.33 9.46 -6.88
C PHE A 107 0.20 9.75 -8.29
N GLY A 108 -0.44 10.69 -8.99
CA GLY A 108 -0.16 11.02 -10.39
C GLY A 108 -0.73 10.01 -11.39
N VAL A 109 -1.65 9.13 -10.97
CA VAL A 109 -2.40 8.21 -11.84
C VAL A 109 -3.84 8.71 -11.96
N GLU A 110 -4.10 9.43 -13.03
CA GLU A 110 -5.42 9.97 -13.36
C GLU A 110 -5.76 9.59 -14.81
N PHE A 111 -6.77 8.74 -14.97
CA PHE A 111 -7.22 8.29 -16.30
C PHE A 111 -8.73 8.34 -16.37
N LEU A 112 -9.25 8.85 -17.48
CA LEU A 112 -10.69 8.82 -17.77
C LEU A 112 -11.20 7.38 -17.94
N HIS A 113 -10.40 6.50 -18.57
CA HIS A 113 -10.80 5.13 -18.84
C HIS A 113 -9.84 4.15 -18.18
N TYR A 114 -10.21 3.68 -16.99
CA TYR A 114 -9.46 2.65 -16.29
C TYR A 114 -9.79 1.26 -16.85
N GLN A 115 -9.03 0.83 -17.85
CA GLN A 115 -9.26 -0.41 -18.62
C GLN A 115 -9.42 -1.67 -17.75
N PHE A 116 -8.76 -1.72 -16.58
CA PHE A 116 -8.82 -2.88 -15.71
C PHE A 116 -10.07 -2.95 -14.81
N GLN A 117 -10.83 -1.87 -14.71
CA GLN A 117 -12.13 -1.82 -14.04
C GLN A 117 -12.96 -0.69 -14.68
N PRO A 118 -13.58 -0.92 -15.86
CA PRO A 118 -14.21 0.14 -16.65
C PRO A 118 -15.36 0.90 -15.96
N SER A 119 -15.93 0.32 -14.89
CA SER A 119 -17.01 0.94 -14.10
C SER A 119 -16.50 1.93 -13.05
N VAL A 120 -15.19 2.13 -12.95
CA VAL A 120 -14.56 2.96 -11.93
C VAL A 120 -13.82 4.11 -12.60
N ASP A 121 -14.14 5.31 -12.16
CA ASP A 121 -13.34 6.49 -12.44
C ASP A 121 -12.13 6.50 -11.52
N MET A 122 -10.95 6.62 -12.12
CA MET A 122 -9.71 6.66 -11.35
C MET A 122 -9.68 7.97 -10.54
N PRO A 123 -9.53 7.92 -9.21
CA PRO A 123 -9.50 9.15 -8.43
C PRO A 123 -8.38 10.08 -8.86
N SER A 124 -8.66 11.37 -8.78
CA SER A 124 -7.65 12.41 -8.86
C SER A 124 -6.80 12.47 -7.60
N ASP A 125 -5.66 13.13 -7.68
CA ASP A 125 -4.79 13.35 -6.51
C ASP A 125 -5.48 14.23 -5.45
N ASN A 126 -6.40 15.10 -5.84
CA ASN A 126 -7.21 15.85 -4.88
C ASN A 126 -8.15 14.94 -4.08
N GLU A 127 -8.76 13.94 -4.73
CA GLU A 127 -9.61 12.96 -4.07
C GLU A 127 -8.79 12.04 -3.16
N ARG A 128 -7.58 11.63 -3.58
CA ARG A 128 -6.63 10.91 -2.71
C ARG A 128 -6.30 11.71 -1.45
N ILE A 129 -5.93 12.99 -1.60
CA ILE A 129 -5.65 13.88 -0.46
C ILE A 129 -6.87 14.00 0.45
N ALA A 130 -8.08 14.12 -0.10
CA ALA A 130 -9.31 14.20 0.69
C ALA A 130 -9.56 12.91 1.49
N ARG A 131 -9.34 11.73 0.90
CA ARG A 131 -9.49 10.45 1.60
C ARG A 131 -8.43 10.24 2.68
N ILE A 132 -7.18 10.63 2.40
CA ILE A 132 -6.11 10.64 3.42
C ILE A 132 -6.49 11.57 4.56
N ARG A 133 -7.05 12.74 4.26
CA ARG A 133 -7.55 13.66 5.30
C ARG A 133 -8.64 13.02 6.15
N THR A 134 -9.61 12.33 5.54
CA THR A 134 -10.62 11.57 6.28
C THR A 134 -10.00 10.54 7.22
N LEU A 135 -9.04 9.74 6.74
CA LEU A 135 -8.35 8.76 7.59
C LEU A 135 -7.60 9.41 8.76
N ILE A 136 -6.98 10.58 8.52
CA ILE A 136 -6.31 11.36 9.56
C ILE A 136 -7.33 11.85 10.60
N ASP A 137 -8.45 12.43 10.17
CA ASP A 137 -9.49 12.96 11.06
C ASP A 137 -10.13 11.84 11.92
N GLU A 138 -10.18 10.62 11.38
CA GLU A 138 -10.65 9.42 12.09
C GLU A 138 -9.55 8.72 12.92
N GLY A 139 -8.34 9.30 13.01
CA GLY A 139 -7.27 8.84 13.90
C GLY A 139 -6.34 7.76 13.34
N TYR A 140 -6.40 7.48 12.03
CA TYR A 140 -5.57 6.45 11.36
C TYR A 140 -4.23 6.97 10.82
N GLU A 141 -3.80 8.18 11.17
CA GLU A 141 -2.61 8.83 10.62
C GLU A 141 -1.30 8.02 10.76
N ASP A 142 -1.17 7.18 11.80
CA ASP A 142 -0.03 6.29 12.05
C ASP A 142 0.01 5.03 11.16
N ARG A 143 -1.00 4.85 10.30
CA ARG A 143 -1.15 3.69 9.40
C ARG A 143 -1.17 4.07 7.92
N ILE A 144 -1.02 5.34 7.56
CA ILE A 144 -1.07 5.76 6.16
C ILE A 144 0.33 5.72 5.53
N LEU A 145 0.43 5.15 4.33
CA LEU A 145 1.60 5.24 3.46
C LEU A 145 1.21 5.84 2.11
N MET A 146 2.19 6.41 1.41
CA MET A 146 1.99 6.99 0.08
C MET A 146 3.15 6.65 -0.85
N ALA A 147 2.82 6.36 -2.10
CA ALA A 147 3.80 6.12 -3.15
C ALA A 147 3.23 6.50 -4.53
N HIS A 148 3.95 6.13 -5.58
CA HIS A 148 3.55 6.40 -6.97
C HIS A 148 3.26 5.12 -7.77
N ASP A 149 3.75 3.95 -7.36
CA ASP A 149 3.64 2.71 -8.15
C ASP A 149 4.14 2.90 -9.62
N VAL A 150 5.25 3.62 -9.82
CA VAL A 150 5.77 3.88 -11.17
C VAL A 150 6.27 2.58 -11.80
N HIS A 151 5.42 1.95 -12.61
CA HIS A 151 5.70 0.68 -13.29
C HIS A 151 5.75 0.80 -14.84
N THR A 152 5.57 2.00 -15.40
CA THR A 152 5.59 2.24 -16.85
C THR A 152 6.44 3.45 -17.24
N LYS A 153 7.13 3.37 -18.40
CA LYS A 153 8.04 4.43 -18.88
C LYS A 153 7.38 5.80 -19.00
N HIS A 154 6.16 5.88 -19.52
CA HIS A 154 5.44 7.15 -19.73
C HIS A 154 5.19 7.93 -18.43
N ARG A 155 5.33 7.29 -17.25
CA ARG A 155 5.17 7.94 -15.95
C ARG A 155 6.44 8.63 -15.45
N LEU A 156 7.58 8.38 -16.09
CA LEU A 156 8.83 9.06 -15.79
C LEU A 156 8.87 10.45 -16.45
N MET A 157 9.51 11.41 -15.79
CA MET A 157 9.68 12.79 -16.31
C MET A 157 10.27 12.86 -17.72
N LYS A 158 11.20 11.97 -18.06
CA LYS A 158 11.80 11.88 -19.40
C LYS A 158 10.76 11.67 -20.51
N TYR A 159 9.65 11.01 -20.19
CA TYR A 159 8.58 10.66 -21.13
C TYR A 159 7.30 11.49 -20.89
N GLY A 160 7.39 12.60 -20.16
CA GLY A 160 6.27 13.51 -19.91
C GLY A 160 5.43 13.19 -18.67
N GLY A 161 5.76 12.14 -17.92
CA GLY A 161 5.08 11.80 -16.67
C GLY A 161 5.59 12.62 -15.47
N HIS A 162 4.93 12.48 -14.32
CA HIS A 162 5.31 13.24 -13.13
C HIS A 162 6.64 12.81 -12.48
N GLY A 163 7.02 11.53 -12.65
CA GLY A 163 8.17 10.92 -11.99
C GLY A 163 8.09 10.90 -10.46
N TYR A 164 9.17 10.45 -9.83
CA TYR A 164 9.22 10.22 -8.38
C TYR A 164 9.17 11.50 -7.52
N SER A 165 9.42 12.67 -8.12
CA SER A 165 9.38 13.94 -7.37
C SER A 165 7.96 14.49 -7.13
N HIS A 166 6.94 13.87 -7.73
CA HIS A 166 5.57 14.38 -7.74
C HIS A 166 4.99 14.59 -6.34
N ILE A 167 5.19 13.62 -5.44
CA ILE A 167 4.66 13.71 -4.07
C ILE A 167 5.27 14.93 -3.37
N LEU A 168 6.59 15.10 -3.44
CA LEU A 168 7.28 16.19 -2.76
C LEU A 168 7.02 17.55 -3.39
N LYS A 169 6.96 17.64 -4.71
CA LYS A 169 6.82 18.93 -5.43
C LYS A 169 5.39 19.43 -5.53
N ASN A 170 4.41 18.53 -5.60
CA ASN A 170 3.02 18.88 -5.93
C ASN A 170 2.06 18.48 -4.81
N ILE A 171 2.15 17.22 -4.32
CA ILE A 171 1.19 16.68 -3.36
C ILE A 171 1.40 17.30 -1.97
N VAL A 172 2.63 17.32 -1.45
CA VAL A 172 2.95 17.89 -0.13
C VAL A 172 2.51 19.36 -0.01
N PRO A 173 2.85 20.28 -0.94
CA PRO A 173 2.33 21.65 -0.90
C PRO A 173 0.80 21.70 -0.90
N LYS A 174 0.14 20.82 -1.67
CA LYS A 174 -1.32 20.75 -1.72
C LYS A 174 -1.92 20.25 -0.40
N MET A 175 -1.33 19.25 0.24
CA MET A 175 -1.73 18.73 1.55
C MET A 175 -1.65 19.83 2.62
N LEU A 176 -0.56 20.60 2.64
CA LEU A 176 -0.39 21.75 3.54
C LEU A 176 -1.48 22.82 3.32
N LEU A 177 -1.76 23.17 2.06
CA LEU A 177 -2.85 24.09 1.70
C LEU A 177 -4.24 23.58 2.10
N ARG A 178 -4.40 22.26 2.25
CA ARG A 178 -5.64 21.60 2.71
C ARG A 178 -5.64 21.36 4.22
N GLY A 179 -4.69 21.97 4.96
CA GLY A 179 -4.66 21.94 6.41
C GLY A 179 -4.19 20.62 7.02
N ILE A 180 -3.57 19.73 6.24
CA ILE A 180 -2.81 18.60 6.81
C ILE A 180 -1.48 19.17 7.31
N SER A 181 -1.18 18.96 8.59
CA SER A 181 -0.02 19.59 9.21
C SER A 181 1.30 18.99 8.72
N GLN A 182 2.41 19.72 8.89
CA GLN A 182 3.74 19.19 8.59
C GLN A 182 4.06 17.94 9.42
N SER A 183 3.63 17.87 10.68
CA SER A 183 3.84 16.69 11.51
C SER A 183 3.10 15.46 10.99
N GLN A 184 1.89 15.63 10.45
CA GLN A 184 1.13 14.55 9.82
C GLN A 184 1.79 14.09 8.52
N ILE A 185 2.27 15.03 7.71
CA ILE A 185 3.02 14.70 6.49
C ILE A 185 4.31 13.96 6.84
N ASP A 186 5.03 14.38 7.87
CA ASP A 186 6.25 13.72 8.34
C ASP A 186 5.95 12.31 8.86
N LYS A 187 4.83 12.08 9.54
CA LYS A 187 4.38 10.71 9.89
C LYS A 187 4.26 9.86 8.63
N ILE A 188 3.51 10.32 7.64
CA ILE A 188 3.21 9.55 6.43
C ILE A 188 4.47 9.29 5.59
N LEU A 189 5.34 10.29 5.43
CA LEU A 189 6.51 10.19 4.53
C LEU A 189 7.78 9.68 5.20
N ARG A 190 7.85 9.66 6.54
CA ARG A 190 9.07 9.31 7.27
C ARG A 190 8.82 8.28 8.37
N GLU A 191 7.97 8.60 9.35
CA GLU A 191 7.86 7.77 10.54
C GLU A 191 7.13 6.44 10.28
N ASN A 192 6.02 6.48 9.54
CA ASN A 192 5.25 5.30 9.15
C ASN A 192 6.08 4.34 8.29
N PRO A 193 6.72 4.76 7.17
CA PRO A 193 7.56 3.86 6.39
C PRO A 193 8.77 3.37 7.17
N LYS A 194 9.40 4.20 8.01
CA LYS A 194 10.49 3.76 8.90
C LYS A 194 10.03 2.64 9.84
N ARG A 195 8.89 2.81 10.51
CA ARG A 195 8.31 1.82 11.43
C ARG A 195 7.91 0.54 10.70
N TRP A 196 7.28 0.68 9.53
CA TRP A 196 6.83 -0.45 8.73
C TRP A 196 8.00 -1.24 8.12
N LEU A 197 9.01 -0.58 7.55
CA LEU A 197 10.13 -1.25 6.86
C LEU A 197 11.17 -1.85 7.80
N THR A 198 11.23 -1.42 9.06
CA THR A 198 12.17 -2.00 10.04
C THR A 198 11.68 -3.37 10.49
N PHE A 199 12.52 -4.41 10.43
CA PHE A 199 12.14 -5.74 10.90
C PHE A 199 11.80 -5.72 12.39
N LYS A 200 10.78 -6.47 12.80
CA LYS A 200 10.42 -6.63 14.21
C LYS A 200 11.48 -7.50 14.88
N GLU A 201 12.09 -7.00 15.95
CA GLU A 201 12.97 -7.81 16.80
C GLU A 201 12.15 -8.92 17.46
N ARG A 202 12.75 -10.10 17.61
CA ARG A 202 12.11 -11.27 18.22
C ARG A 202 12.12 -11.19 19.74
#